data_AF-A0A0A9XBM1-F1
#
_entry.id   AF-A0A0A9XBM1-F1
#
_cell.length_a   1.000
_cell.length_b   1.000
_cell.length_c   1.000
_cell.angle_alpha   90.00
_cell.angle_beta   90.00
_cell.angle_gamma   90.00
#
_symmetry.space_group_name_H-M   'P 1'
#
loop_
_entity.id
_entity.type
_entity.pdbx_description
1 polymer ?
#
loop_
_entity_poly.entity_id
_entity_poly.type
_entity_poly.pdbx_seq_one_letter_code
_entity_poly.pdbx_strand_id
1 'polypeptide(L)'
;WNTLREMLKLSILEDVDGINVFISQVRAITDNQAQKAEEFISFRVEHKNLERELESVMVTAANLDNKNTLLRSWAREIVPSVTDATAALAQAKSKLKNYDALLQQQIDVF
;
A
#
# COMPACT_ATOMS: atom_id res chain seq x y z
N TRP A 1 19.57 -10.03 -23.74
CA TRP A 1 19.28 -8.63 -23.39
C TRP A 1 17.78 -8.33 -23.31
N ASN A 2 16.98 -8.58 -24.35
CA ASN A 2 15.52 -8.38 -24.29
C ASN A 2 14.83 -9.17 -23.16
N THR A 3 15.24 -10.40 -22.91
CA THR A 3 14.65 -11.23 -21.84
C THR A 3 14.84 -10.64 -20.44
N LEU A 4 16.02 -10.11 -20.12
CA LEU A 4 16.30 -9.49 -18.81
C LEU A 4 15.49 -8.20 -18.61
N ARG A 5 15.33 -7.41 -19.67
CA ARG A 5 14.47 -6.21 -19.66
C ARG A 5 13.02 -6.57 -19.34
N GLU A 6 12.47 -7.54 -20.05
CA GLU A 6 11.07 -7.97 -19.82
C GLU A 6 10.88 -8.58 -18.43
N MET A 7 11.84 -9.38 -17.95
CA MET A 7 11.80 -9.92 -16.58
C MET A 7 11.80 -8.81 -15.53
N LEU A 8 12.63 -7.77 -15.69
CA LEU A 8 12.65 -6.63 -14.78
C LEU A 8 11.33 -5.87 -14.79
N LYS A 9 10.74 -5.65 -15.97
CA LYS A 9 9.40 -5.03 -16.08
C LYS A 9 8.32 -5.85 -15.40
N LEU A 10 8.28 -7.15 -15.64
CA LEU A 10 7.30 -8.04 -15.02
C LEU A 10 7.43 -8.00 -13.50
N SER A 11 8.65 -8.07 -12.98
CA SER A 11 8.87 -7.96 -11.53
C SER A 11 8.45 -6.60 -10.96
N ILE A 12 8.62 -5.50 -11.71
CA ILE A 12 8.11 -4.17 -11.32
C ILE A 12 6.57 -4.17 -11.29
N LEU A 13 5.92 -4.78 -12.30
CA LEU A 13 4.46 -4.84 -12.37
C LEU A 13 3.87 -5.70 -11.25
N GLU A 14 4.50 -6.82 -10.91
CA GLU A 14 4.09 -7.67 -9.78
C GLU A 14 4.16 -6.91 -8.45
N ASP A 15 5.25 -6.17 -8.22
CA ASP A 15 5.38 -5.33 -7.01
C ASP A 15 4.31 -4.22 -6.97
N VAL A 16 4.03 -3.58 -8.12
CA VAL A 16 2.95 -2.57 -8.25
C VAL A 16 1.59 -3.18 -7.92
N ASP A 17 1.28 -4.36 -8.44
CA ASP A 17 0.01 -5.03 -8.17
C ASP A 17 -0.13 -5.41 -6.70
N GLY A 18 0.94 -5.90 -6.07
CA GLY A 18 0.98 -6.16 -4.63
C GLY A 18 0.69 -4.91 -3.80
N ILE A 19 1.31 -3.78 -4.15
CA ILE A 19 1.05 -2.48 -3.50
C ILE A 19 -0.42 -2.06 -3.72
N ASN A 20 -0.97 -2.23 -4.91
CA ASN A 20 -2.35 -1.87 -5.23
C ASN A 20 -3.38 -2.72 -4.46
N VAL A 21 -3.10 -4.00 -4.25
CA VAL A 21 -3.94 -4.88 -3.41
C VAL A 21 -3.97 -4.36 -1.98
N PHE A 22 -2.80 -4.06 -1.41
CA PHE A 22 -2.71 -3.49 -0.07
C PHE A 22 -3.48 -2.16 0.05
N ILE A 23 -3.31 -1.24 -0.91
CA ILE A 23 -4.05 0.04 -0.94
C ILE A 23 -5.56 -0.20 -0.96
N SER A 24 -6.02 -1.20 -1.70
CA SER A 24 -7.44 -1.54 -1.79
C SER A 24 -7.99 -2.05 -0.46
N GLN A 25 -7.22 -2.87 0.27
CA GLN A 25 -7.58 -3.31 1.62
C GLN A 25 -7.65 -2.14 2.61
N VAL A 26 -6.68 -1.21 2.53
CA VAL A 26 -6.72 0.02 3.35
C VAL A 26 -7.97 0.83 3.06
N ARG A 27 -8.35 1.01 1.79
CA ARG A 27 -9.58 1.73 1.43
C ARG A 27 -10.82 1.01 1.98
N ALA A 28 -10.88 -0.31 1.85
CA ALA A 28 -12.00 -1.11 2.32
C ALA A 28 -12.26 -0.92 3.82
N ILE A 29 -11.22 -0.78 4.65
CA ILE A 29 -11.40 -0.56 6.09
C ILE A 29 -11.60 0.92 6.45
N THR A 30 -10.92 1.84 5.77
CA THR A 30 -10.91 3.26 6.16
C THR A 30 -12.10 4.03 5.62
N ASP A 31 -12.68 3.59 4.50
CA ASP A 31 -13.88 4.22 3.92
C ASP A 31 -15.18 3.67 4.58
N ASN A 32 -15.10 2.59 5.36
CA ASN A 32 -16.20 2.05 6.15
C ASN A 32 -16.13 2.52 7.62
N GLN A 33 -17.19 3.16 8.10
CA GLN A 33 -17.32 3.50 9.52
C GLN A 33 -18.07 2.38 10.25
N ALA A 34 -17.50 1.87 11.34
CA ALA A 34 -18.21 0.94 12.23
C ALA A 34 -19.48 1.59 12.77
N GLN A 35 -20.61 0.91 12.66
CA GLN A 35 -21.87 1.35 13.25
C GLN A 35 -22.22 0.54 14.51
N LYS A 36 -21.59 -0.63 14.69
CA LYS A 36 -21.80 -1.53 15.83
C LYS A 36 -20.48 -1.82 16.55
N ALA A 37 -20.57 -2.14 17.84
CA ALA A 37 -19.41 -2.48 18.67
C ALA A 37 -18.64 -3.73 18.16
N GLU A 38 -19.34 -4.70 17.58
CA GLU A 38 -18.73 -5.92 17.01
C GLU A 38 -17.89 -5.60 15.76
N GLU A 39 -18.39 -4.73 14.88
CA GLU A 39 -17.68 -4.23 13.69
C GLU A 39 -16.43 -3.45 14.10
N PHE A 40 -16.52 -2.69 15.19
CA PHE A 40 -15.40 -1.93 15.73
C PHE A 40 -14.21 -2.81 16.14
N ILE A 41 -14.48 -3.92 16.84
CA ILE A 41 -13.43 -4.89 17.21
C ILE A 41 -12.81 -5.52 15.96
N SER A 42 -13.62 -5.89 14.96
CA SER A 42 -13.14 -6.45 13.69
C SER A 42 -12.21 -5.45 12.98
N PHE A 43 -12.66 -4.21 12.79
CA PHE A 43 -11.87 -3.19 12.11
C PHE A 43 -10.59 -2.83 12.85
N ARG A 44 -10.58 -2.88 14.19
CA ARG A 44 -9.35 -2.67 14.97
C ARG A 44 -8.32 -3.79 14.75
N VAL A 45 -8.78 -5.04 14.67
CA VAL A 45 -7.88 -6.17 14.38
C VAL A 45 -7.33 -6.06 12.95
N GLU A 46 -8.19 -5.76 11.98
CA GLU A 46 -7.80 -5.57 10.58
C GLU A 46 -6.83 -4.39 10.41
N HIS A 47 -7.11 -3.26 11.04
CA HIS A 47 -6.23 -2.09 11.05
C HIS A 47 -4.84 -2.43 11.59
N LYS A 48 -4.74 -3.10 12.74
CA LYS A 48 -3.45 -3.55 13.28
C LYS A 48 -2.70 -4.53 12.38
N ASN A 49 -3.41 -5.36 11.62
CA ASN A 49 -2.79 -6.26 10.66
C ASN A 49 -2.25 -5.47 9.46
N LEU A 50 -3.02 -4.51 8.95
CA LEU A 50 -2.60 -3.63 7.85
C LEU A 50 -1.44 -2.70 8.25
N GLU A 51 -1.38 -2.24 9.50
CA GLU A 51 -0.22 -1.49 9.99
C GLU A 51 1.06 -2.33 10.00
N ARG A 52 0.98 -3.61 10.38
CA ARG A 52 2.13 -4.53 10.30
C ARG A 52 2.53 -4.80 8.85
N GLU A 53 1.55 -4.99 7.97
CA GLU A 53 1.80 -5.23 6.55
C GLU A 53 2.39 -3.99 5.85
N LEU A 54 2.01 -2.78 6.28
CA LEU A 54 2.51 -1.51 5.74
C LEU A 54 4.03 -1.42 5.76
N GLU A 55 4.70 -1.91 6.81
CA GLU A 55 6.16 -1.90 6.90
C GLU A 55 6.79 -2.71 5.77
N SER A 56 6.25 -3.90 5.50
CA SER A 56 6.69 -4.76 4.40
C SER A 56 6.44 -4.10 3.04
N VAL A 57 5.25 -3.53 2.85
CA VAL A 57 4.85 -2.88 1.59
C VAL A 57 5.70 -1.62 1.32
N MET A 58 6.08 -0.87 2.37
CA MET A 58 7.00 0.26 2.25
C MET A 58 8.40 -0.17 1.78
N VAL A 59 8.90 -1.32 2.25
CA VAL A 59 10.17 -1.89 1.78
C VAL A 59 10.06 -2.28 0.30
N THR A 60 8.95 -2.91 -0.10
CA THR A 60 8.67 -3.23 -1.51
C THR A 60 8.64 -1.96 -2.37
N ALA A 61 7.99 -0.90 -1.92
CA ALA A 61 7.93 0.37 -2.66
C ALA A 61 9.31 1.04 -2.82
N ALA A 62 10.18 0.97 -1.80
CA ALA A 62 11.55 1.46 -1.92
C ALA A 62 12.38 0.63 -2.91
N ASN A 63 12.21 -0.69 -2.91
CA ASN A 63 12.86 -1.58 -3.89
C ASN A 63 12.32 -1.35 -5.31
N LEU A 64 11.04 -1.05 -5.43
CA LEU A 64 10.37 -0.78 -6.71
C LEU A 64 10.96 0.44 -7.41
N ASP A 65 11.23 1.51 -6.67
CA ASP A 65 11.87 2.72 -7.22
C ASP A 65 13.30 2.44 -7.72
N ASN A 66 14.05 1.61 -6.99
CA ASN A 66 15.37 1.14 -7.43
C ASN A 66 15.28 0.32 -8.73
N LYS A 67 14.32 -0.60 -8.84
CA LYS A 67 14.09 -1.39 -10.06
C LYS A 67 13.72 -0.50 -11.25
N ASN A 68 12.84 0.48 -11.05
CA ASN A 68 12.43 1.42 -12.10
C ASN A 68 13.58 2.34 -12.52
N THR A 69 14.43 2.75 -11.57
CA THR A 69 15.66 3.51 -11.85
C THR A 69 16.66 2.68 -12.67
N LEU A 70 16.83 1.40 -12.38
CA LEU A 70 17.67 0.49 -13.15
C LEU A 70 17.13 0.29 -14.58
N LEU A 71 15.82 0.11 -14.72
CA LEU A 71 15.18 0.01 -16.02
C LEU A 71 15.39 1.28 -16.85
N ARG A 72 15.27 2.46 -16.21
CA ARG A 72 15.50 3.76 -16.84
C ARG A 72 16.94 3.94 -17.29
N SER A 73 17.91 3.62 -16.43
CA SER A 73 19.33 3.85 -16.74
C SER A 73 19.84 2.95 -17.86
N TRP A 74 19.36 1.70 -17.89
CA TRP A 74 19.83 0.71 -18.85
C TRP A 74 18.98 0.69 -20.12
N ALA A 75 17.67 0.52 -19.99
CA ALA A 75 16.78 0.31 -21.14
C ALA A 75 16.19 1.62 -21.69
N ARG A 76 16.41 2.76 -21.01
CA ARG A 76 15.76 4.05 -21.32
C ARG A 76 14.23 3.97 -21.27
N GLU A 77 13.71 3.08 -20.44
CA GLU A 77 12.28 2.82 -20.28
C GLU A 77 11.89 3.05 -18.81
N ILE A 78 10.62 3.40 -18.60
CA ILE A 78 10.05 3.57 -17.26
C ILE A 78 8.73 2.82 -17.20
N VAL A 79 8.36 2.35 -16.01
CA VAL A 79 7.01 1.89 -15.71
C VAL A 79 6.30 3.03 -14.96
N PRO A 80 5.37 3.76 -15.62
CA PRO A 80 4.75 4.95 -15.03
C PRO A 80 3.91 4.65 -13.78
N SER A 81 3.30 3.47 -13.72
CA SER A 81 2.46 3.04 -12.60
C SER A 81 3.22 2.94 -11.26
N VAL A 82 4.56 2.91 -11.29
CA VAL A 82 5.38 2.98 -10.07
C VAL A 82 5.13 4.30 -9.33
N THR A 83 5.17 5.43 -10.03
CA THR A 83 4.97 6.75 -9.40
C THR A 83 3.56 6.86 -8.81
N ASP A 84 2.56 6.39 -9.54
CA ASP A 84 1.16 6.38 -9.09
C ASP A 84 0.98 5.48 -7.86
N ALA A 85 1.56 4.27 -7.88
CA ALA A 85 1.49 3.33 -6.76
C ALA A 85 2.20 3.88 -5.50
N THR A 86 3.37 4.50 -5.64
CA THR A 86 4.08 5.11 -4.51
C THR A 86 3.29 6.28 -3.91
N ALA A 87 2.70 7.14 -4.75
CA ALA A 87 1.86 8.24 -4.28
C ALA A 87 0.60 7.73 -3.57
N ALA A 88 -0.06 6.72 -4.15
CA ALA A 88 -1.24 6.10 -3.57
C ALA A 88 -0.93 5.36 -2.25
N LEU A 89 0.24 4.73 -2.13
CA LEU A 89 0.70 4.11 -0.89
C LEU A 89 0.95 5.16 0.21
N ALA A 90 1.53 6.31 -0.14
CA ALA A 90 1.70 7.41 0.82
C ALA A 90 0.34 7.93 1.33
N GLN A 91 -0.65 8.04 0.45
CA GLN A 91 -2.02 8.38 0.84
C GLN A 91 -2.65 7.29 1.73
N ALA A 92 -2.49 6.01 1.39
CA ALA A 92 -2.98 4.89 2.18
C ALA A 92 -2.37 4.87 3.59
N LYS A 93 -1.06 5.12 3.71
CA LYS A 93 -0.38 5.30 5.00
C LYS A 93 -0.99 6.43 5.83
N SER A 94 -1.27 7.58 5.20
CA SER A 94 -1.92 8.69 5.91
C SER A 94 -3.34 8.33 6.34
N LYS A 95 -4.11 7.63 5.50
CA LYS A 95 -5.47 7.17 5.84
C LYS A 95 -5.46 6.19 7.02
N LEU A 96 -4.57 5.19 7.02
CA LEU A 96 -4.41 4.24 8.13
C LEU A 96 -4.11 4.95 9.45
N LYS A 97 -3.20 5.93 9.44
CA LYS A 97 -2.86 6.71 10.64
C LYS A 97 -4.05 7.53 11.14
N ASN A 98 -4.81 8.14 10.24
CA ASN A 98 -5.99 8.91 10.62
C ASN A 98 -7.12 8.00 11.14
N TYR A 99 -7.24 6.80 10.58
CA TYR A 99 -8.22 5.81 11.03
C TYR A 99 -7.92 5.29 12.43
N ASP A 100 -6.64 5.11 12.79
CA ASP A 100 -6.23 4.79 14.17
C ASP A 100 -6.75 5.83 15.17
N ALA A 101 -6.58 7.12 14.85
CA ALA A 101 -7.07 8.21 15.68
C ALA A 101 -8.61 8.23 15.80
N LEU A 102 -9.33 7.92 14.70
CA LEU A 102 -10.79 7.81 14.71
C LEU A 102 -11.27 6.64 15.56
N LEU A 103 -10.62 5.47 15.44
CA LEU A 103 -10.93 4.32 16.28
C LEU A 103 -10.71 4.68 17.75
N GLN A 104 -9.58 5.31 18.09
CA GLN A 104 -9.29 5.69 19.47
C GLN A 104 -10.34 6.65 20.05
N GLN A 105 -10.83 7.63 19.27
CA GLN A 105 -11.89 8.55 19.71
C GLN A 105 -13.23 7.85 19.95
N GLN A 106 -13.59 6.87 19.11
CA GLN A 106 -14.85 6.14 19.29
C GLN A 106 -14.84 5.27 20.56
N ILE A 107 -13.68 4.82 21.03
CA ILE A 107 -13.56 4.11 22.32
C ILE A 107 -13.97 5.02 23.48
N ASP A 108 -13.64 6.30 23.44
CA ASP A 108 -13.95 7.24 24.52
C ASP A 108 -15.46 7.61 24.57
N VAL A 109 -16.23 7.24 23.53
CA VAL A 109 -17.67 7.54 23.41
C VAL A 109 -18.56 6.36 23.83
N PHE A 110 -18.02 5.13 23.89
CA PHE A 110 -18.73 3.92 24.35
C PHE A 110 -18.42 3.59 25.81
#